data_AF-A0A2D6DR38-F1
#
_entry.id   AF-A0A2D6DR38-F1
#
_cell.length_a   1.000
_cell.length_b   1.000
_cell.length_c   1.000
_cell.angle_alpha   90.00
_cell.angle_beta   90.00
_cell.angle_gamma   90.00
#
_symmetry.space_group_name_H-M   'P 1'
#
loop_
_entity.id
_entity.type
_entity.pdbx_description
1 polymer ?
#
loop_
_entity_poly.entity_id
_entity_poly.type
_entity_poly.pdbx_seq_one_letter_code
_entity_poly.pdbx_strand_id
1 'polypeptide(L)'
;MEIKEFLEKLKKINPSLDFDLIKKAYIFAQERYQGLMRLSGQSYLDHCLEIALDLARMKLDSASIATAILHEILERANVKKEEFKKNFGQEITFLVEGVTNIGKIEHRQTERSSENLRKLFLAMAQDIRVILIKLVNRLHGLRTLYVFPEEKQKRIALETLEIYAPLANRLGIGEIKGQIEDLAFSYAYPKEYNNIVKQVKDKYIQGERDIKKVIPLVKKILTKKNIRIIEIHARTKHYYSLYRKLLRFDMDWHKIYDLVALRIIVPDIESCYAALGAIHKKWKPLIGCIKDYIAIPKPNGYQSLHTTVFCQEGKIVEFQIRTPEIHEEAERGIAAHWYYSEHKGLKVYIKEKILRQKPAKEKEFKKELNWVKQLQEWQKEEFSSSKEFVDSLKIDFLKKRIFVFTPKGDIIDLPEGATPIDFAYQIHTDVGHQCSGAKIDGKLCSLSVSLQNGQMVEIMTQKNKKPNRDWLKFVKTNQAKSRIKAWHKKN
;
A
#
# COMPACT_ATOMS: atom_id res chain seq x y z
N MET A 1 22.18 -15.69 -14.95
CA MET A 1 22.12 -14.53 -15.85
C MET A 1 23.47 -13.84 -15.88
N GLU A 2 24.06 -13.68 -17.07
CA GLU A 2 25.36 -13.00 -17.22
C GLU A 2 25.24 -11.49 -17.00
N ILE A 3 26.35 -10.85 -16.61
CA ILE A 3 26.37 -9.41 -16.30
C ILE A 3 25.94 -8.54 -17.48
N LYS A 4 26.35 -8.88 -18.71
CA LYS A 4 26.00 -8.11 -19.91
C LYS A 4 24.50 -8.13 -20.14
N GLU A 5 23.89 -9.31 -20.10
CA GLU A 5 22.45 -9.50 -20.24
C GLU A 5 21.67 -8.73 -19.16
N PHE A 6 22.14 -8.80 -17.91
CA PHE A 6 21.51 -8.09 -16.79
C PHE A 6 21.54 -6.57 -16.96
N LEU A 7 22.71 -6.01 -17.30
CA LEU A 7 22.87 -4.57 -17.50
C LEU A 7 22.07 -4.07 -18.71
N GLU A 8 21.98 -4.85 -19.80
CA GLU A 8 21.13 -4.50 -20.95
C GLU A 8 19.65 -4.48 -20.59
N LYS A 9 19.16 -5.46 -19.82
CA LYS A 9 17.78 -5.46 -19.31
C LYS A 9 17.52 -4.23 -18.44
N LEU A 10 18.43 -3.93 -17.50
CA LEU A 10 18.31 -2.74 -16.66
C LEU A 10 18.30 -1.45 -17.48
N LYS A 11 19.19 -1.35 -18.49
CA LYS A 11 19.26 -0.17 -19.37
C LYS A 11 17.97 0.05 -20.15
N LYS A 12 17.30 -1.03 -20.58
CA LYS A 12 15.98 -0.95 -21.24
C LYS A 12 14.88 -0.49 -20.27
N ILE A 13 14.97 -0.87 -19.00
CA ILE A 13 13.97 -0.54 -17.98
C ILE A 13 14.15 0.90 -17.47
N ASN A 14 15.37 1.25 -17.07
CA ASN A 14 15.71 2.56 -16.53
C ASN A 14 17.15 2.98 -16.94
N PRO A 15 17.29 3.78 -18.02
CA PRO A 15 18.59 4.25 -18.47
C PRO A 15 19.30 5.25 -17.54
N SER A 16 18.61 5.82 -16.54
CA SER A 16 19.19 6.85 -15.66
C SER A 16 19.97 6.28 -14.47
N LEU A 17 20.08 4.95 -14.37
CA LEU A 17 20.78 4.29 -13.28
C LEU A 17 22.29 4.46 -13.38
N ASP A 18 22.96 4.45 -12.24
CA ASP A 18 24.41 4.37 -12.12
C ASP A 18 24.84 2.92 -12.38
N PHE A 19 25.16 2.64 -13.64
CA PHE A 19 25.58 1.30 -14.07
C PHE A 19 26.95 0.90 -13.51
N ASP A 20 27.80 1.85 -13.12
CA ASP A 20 29.11 1.54 -12.55
C ASP A 20 28.95 1.02 -11.12
N LEU A 21 28.10 1.67 -10.31
CA LEU A 21 27.72 1.17 -8.99
C LEU A 21 27.07 -0.22 -9.06
N ILE A 22 26.14 -0.40 -9.99
CA ILE A 22 25.42 -1.68 -10.17
C ILE A 22 26.39 -2.79 -10.63
N LYS A 23 27.29 -2.48 -11.57
CA LYS A 23 28.33 -3.40 -12.02
C LYS A 23 29.26 -3.80 -10.88
N LYS A 24 29.68 -2.84 -10.05
CA LYS A 24 30.46 -3.11 -8.84
C LYS A 24 29.73 -4.05 -7.87
N ALA A 25 28.44 -3.80 -7.63
CA ALA A 25 27.61 -4.65 -6.78
C ALA A 25 27.46 -6.07 -7.35
N TYR A 26 27.25 -6.20 -8.66
CA TYR A 26 27.17 -7.49 -9.35
C TYR A 26 28.46 -8.30 -9.15
N ILE A 27 29.63 -7.72 -9.45
CA ILE A 27 30.92 -8.42 -9.37
C ILE A 27 31.17 -8.88 -7.94
N PHE A 28 30.94 -7.99 -6.96
CA PHE A 28 31.09 -8.34 -5.56
C PHE A 28 30.13 -9.46 -5.13
N ALA A 29 28.87 -9.43 -5.57
CA ALA A 29 27.91 -10.49 -5.28
C ALA A 29 28.26 -11.81 -5.97
N GLN A 30 28.77 -11.77 -7.21
CA GLN A 30 29.16 -12.96 -7.96
C GLN A 30 30.28 -13.72 -7.26
N GLU A 31 31.31 -13.01 -6.79
CA GLU A 31 32.42 -13.60 -6.04
C GLU A 31 31.93 -14.17 -4.69
N ARG A 32 31.09 -13.43 -3.98
CA ARG A 32 30.69 -13.75 -2.60
C ARG A 32 29.55 -14.78 -2.51
N TYR A 33 28.73 -14.90 -3.54
CA TYR A 33 27.68 -15.92 -3.64
C TYR A 33 28.11 -17.15 -4.44
N GLN A 34 29.38 -17.24 -4.85
CA GLN A 34 29.89 -18.38 -5.60
C GLN A 34 29.65 -19.69 -4.83
N GLY A 35 29.02 -20.65 -5.50
CA GLY A 35 28.67 -21.95 -4.91
C GLY A 35 27.46 -21.93 -3.96
N LEU A 36 26.88 -20.77 -3.66
CA LEU A 36 25.68 -20.70 -2.82
C LEU A 36 24.42 -20.96 -3.67
N MET A 37 23.65 -21.96 -3.26
CA MET A 37 22.40 -22.37 -3.90
C MET A 37 21.21 -22.21 -2.95
N ARG A 38 20.08 -21.75 -3.48
CA ARG A 38 18.80 -21.76 -2.76
C ARG A 38 18.24 -23.18 -2.70
N LEU A 39 17.32 -23.41 -1.75
CA LEU A 39 16.60 -24.69 -1.64
C LEU A 39 15.76 -25.02 -2.90
N SER A 40 15.42 -24.01 -3.71
CA SER A 40 14.77 -24.20 -5.01
C SER A 40 15.69 -24.71 -6.11
N GLY A 41 17.01 -24.80 -5.86
CA GLY A 41 18.00 -25.14 -6.88
C GLY A 41 18.47 -23.96 -7.74
N GLN A 42 17.98 -22.74 -7.50
CA GLN A 42 18.46 -21.52 -8.18
C GLN A 42 19.68 -20.95 -7.45
N SER A 43 20.62 -20.33 -8.18
CA SER A 43 21.72 -19.59 -7.57
C SER A 43 21.20 -18.40 -6.75
N TYR A 44 21.91 -18.02 -5.67
CA TYR A 44 21.54 -16.81 -4.91
C TYR A 44 21.67 -15.55 -5.75
N LEU A 45 22.68 -15.48 -6.62
CA LEU A 45 22.89 -14.34 -7.50
C LEU A 45 21.67 -14.13 -8.40
N ASP A 46 21.19 -15.16 -9.08
CA ASP A 46 20.04 -15.01 -9.99
C ASP A 46 18.78 -14.53 -9.26
N HIS A 47 18.51 -15.02 -8.05
CA HIS A 47 17.42 -14.52 -7.20
C HIS A 47 17.57 -13.01 -6.91
N CYS A 48 18.76 -12.58 -6.52
CA CYS A 48 19.03 -11.17 -6.23
C CYS A 48 18.89 -10.27 -7.47
N LEU A 49 19.30 -10.77 -8.64
CA LEU A 49 19.18 -10.03 -9.90
C LEU A 49 17.72 -9.87 -10.34
N GLU A 50 16.87 -10.88 -10.16
CA GLU A 50 15.44 -10.75 -10.46
C GLU A 50 14.75 -9.72 -9.55
N ILE A 51 15.10 -9.67 -8.26
CA ILE A 51 14.63 -8.61 -7.35
C ILE A 51 15.10 -7.24 -7.84
N ALA A 52 16.35 -7.12 -8.26
CA ALA A 52 16.90 -5.87 -8.78
C ALA A 52 16.16 -5.40 -10.05
N LEU A 53 15.77 -6.31 -10.95
CA LEU A 53 14.95 -5.98 -12.12
C LEU A 53 13.54 -5.51 -11.72
N ASP A 54 12.91 -6.15 -10.74
CA ASP A 54 11.59 -5.73 -10.25
C ASP A 54 11.63 -4.34 -9.62
N LEU A 55 12.65 -4.03 -8.81
CA LEU A 55 12.83 -2.67 -8.26
C LEU A 55 13.15 -1.63 -9.33
N ALA A 56 13.89 -2.00 -10.38
CA ALA A 56 14.12 -1.11 -11.52
C ALA A 56 12.82 -0.79 -12.27
N ARG A 57 11.91 -1.77 -12.43
CA ARG A 57 10.57 -1.55 -13.03
C ARG A 57 9.71 -0.63 -12.17
N MET A 58 9.91 -0.65 -10.85
CA MET A 58 9.31 0.29 -9.91
C MET A 58 10.01 1.67 -9.92
N LYS A 59 11.05 1.84 -10.74
CA LYS A 59 11.85 3.07 -10.89
C LYS A 59 12.56 3.51 -9.60
N LEU A 60 13.03 2.56 -8.79
CA LEU A 60 13.91 2.87 -7.67
C LEU A 60 15.32 3.25 -8.14
N ASP A 61 16.05 3.89 -7.25
CA ASP A 61 17.38 4.44 -7.42
C ASP A 61 18.49 3.39 -7.43
N SER A 62 19.66 3.77 -7.95
CA SER A 62 20.83 2.90 -8.08
C SER A 62 21.26 2.25 -6.76
N ALA A 63 21.13 2.96 -5.63
CA ALA A 63 21.45 2.39 -4.32
C ALA A 63 20.48 1.26 -3.94
N SER A 64 19.17 1.40 -4.21
CA SER A 64 18.20 0.32 -4.01
C SER A 64 18.47 -0.89 -4.89
N ILE A 65 18.85 -0.67 -6.16
CA ILE A 65 19.20 -1.76 -7.09
C ILE A 65 20.45 -2.49 -6.58
N ALA A 66 21.49 -1.75 -6.19
CA ALA A 66 22.69 -2.32 -5.59
C ALA A 66 22.40 -3.07 -4.28
N THR A 67 21.55 -2.51 -3.40
CA THR A 67 21.10 -3.20 -2.19
C THR A 67 20.40 -4.51 -2.52
N ALA A 68 19.51 -4.55 -3.51
CA ALA A 68 18.83 -5.79 -3.90
C ALA A 68 19.79 -6.89 -4.36
N ILE A 69 20.84 -6.51 -5.09
CA ILE A 69 21.91 -7.44 -5.48
C ILE A 69 22.63 -8.01 -4.24
N LEU A 70 22.79 -7.19 -3.20
CA LEU A 70 23.63 -7.46 -2.02
C LEU A 70 22.84 -7.82 -0.75
N HIS A 71 21.52 -7.95 -0.81
CA HIS A 71 20.66 -7.85 0.38
C HIS A 71 20.83 -8.96 1.42
N GLU A 72 21.38 -10.13 1.05
CA GLU A 72 21.67 -11.24 1.99
C GLU A 72 23.18 -11.44 2.23
N ILE A 73 24.04 -10.52 1.74
CA ILE A 73 25.49 -10.76 1.71
C ILE A 73 26.12 -10.83 3.11
N LEU A 74 25.63 -10.00 4.03
CA LEU A 74 26.08 -9.98 5.43
C LEU A 74 25.58 -11.19 6.24
N GLU A 75 24.62 -11.95 5.71
CA GLU A 75 24.10 -13.16 6.35
C GLU A 75 24.73 -14.42 5.78
N ARG A 76 24.93 -14.46 4.45
CA ARG A 76 25.29 -15.70 3.75
C ARG A 76 26.74 -15.80 3.32
N ALA A 77 27.45 -14.69 3.15
CA ALA A 77 28.74 -14.69 2.47
C ALA A 77 29.96 -14.35 3.37
N ASN A 78 29.80 -14.47 4.69
CA ASN A 78 30.85 -14.21 5.69
C ASN A 78 31.60 -12.87 5.50
N VAL A 79 30.90 -11.83 5.03
CA VAL A 79 31.46 -10.49 4.82
C VAL A 79 31.32 -9.68 6.10
N LYS A 80 32.43 -9.07 6.56
CA LYS A 80 32.38 -8.15 7.71
C LYS A 80 31.72 -6.84 7.33
N LYS A 81 30.91 -6.28 8.24
CA LYS A 81 30.18 -5.03 8.01
C LYS A 81 31.12 -3.86 7.67
N GLU A 82 32.27 -3.78 8.32
CA GLU A 82 33.26 -2.72 8.14
C GLU A 82 33.86 -2.78 6.72
N GLU A 83 34.13 -3.99 6.22
CA GLU A 83 34.58 -4.22 4.85
C GLU A 83 33.50 -3.82 3.84
N PHE A 84 32.25 -4.22 4.08
CA PHE A 84 31.13 -3.87 3.22
C PHE A 84 30.92 -2.35 3.14
N LYS A 85 30.98 -1.66 4.29
CA LYS A 85 30.84 -0.21 4.38
C LYS A 85 31.95 0.54 3.65
N LYS A 86 33.19 0.05 3.67
CA LYS A 86 34.28 0.63 2.88
C LYS A 86 34.03 0.53 1.37
N ASN A 87 33.41 -0.56 0.92
CA ASN A 87 33.16 -0.79 -0.50
C ASN A 87 31.95 -0.03 -1.05
N PHE A 88 30.85 0.05 -0.28
CA PHE A 88 29.56 0.55 -0.77
C PHE A 88 29.02 1.77 -0.03
N GLY A 89 29.75 2.26 0.97
CA GLY A 89 29.38 3.45 1.75
C GLY A 89 28.31 3.17 2.81
N GLN A 90 28.01 4.21 3.59
CA GLN A 90 27.10 4.12 4.73
C GLN A 90 25.65 3.85 4.32
N GLU A 91 25.20 4.42 3.20
CA GLU A 91 23.82 4.33 2.73
C GLU A 91 23.42 2.89 2.34
N ILE A 92 24.16 2.28 1.41
CA ILE A 92 23.88 0.90 0.96
C ILE A 92 24.07 -0.09 2.12
N THR A 93 25.04 0.16 3.01
CA THR A 93 25.21 -0.63 4.24
C THR A 93 23.97 -0.58 5.12
N PHE A 94 23.43 0.62 5.35
CA PHE A 94 22.21 0.79 6.14
C PHE A 94 21.03 0.04 5.52
N LEU A 95 20.85 0.14 4.20
CA LEU A 95 19.76 -0.54 3.50
C LEU A 95 19.89 -2.07 3.58
N VAL A 96 21.08 -2.62 3.34
CA VAL A 96 21.35 -4.08 3.43
C VAL A 96 21.12 -4.57 4.85
N GLU A 97 21.60 -3.85 5.86
CA GLU A 97 21.36 -4.18 7.26
C GLU A 97 19.88 -4.14 7.61
N GLY A 98 19.16 -3.11 7.16
CA GLY A 98 17.72 -2.98 7.32
C GLY A 98 17.02 -4.24 6.83
N VAL A 99 17.27 -4.64 5.58
CA VAL A 99 16.66 -5.83 4.95
C VAL A 99 17.06 -7.13 5.65
N THR A 100 18.34 -7.30 5.99
CA THR A 100 18.88 -8.50 6.65
C THR A 100 18.32 -8.67 8.08
N ASN A 101 18.29 -7.60 8.85
CA ASN A 101 17.84 -7.62 10.24
C ASN A 101 16.36 -7.97 10.36
N ILE A 102 15.57 -7.76 9.31
CA ILE A 102 14.18 -8.23 9.24
C ILE A 102 14.13 -9.75 8.99
N GLY A 103 15.02 -10.28 8.13
CA GLY A 103 15.07 -11.70 7.74
C GLY A 103 15.55 -12.64 8.85
N LYS A 104 16.60 -12.27 9.60
CA LYS A 104 17.21 -13.11 10.66
C LYS A 104 16.25 -13.49 11.79
N ILE A 105 15.11 -12.80 11.91
CA ILE A 105 14.20 -12.96 13.03
C ILE A 105 12.89 -13.67 12.65
N GLU A 106 12.70 -14.02 11.38
CA GLU A 106 11.62 -14.90 10.90
C GLU A 106 11.79 -16.36 11.39
N HIS A 107 12.89 -16.70 12.06
CA HIS A 107 13.23 -18.07 12.51
C HIS A 107 12.92 -18.41 13.98
N ARG A 108 12.61 -17.45 14.87
CA ARG A 108 12.39 -17.74 16.30
C ARG A 108 10.93 -17.52 16.71
N GLN A 109 10.31 -18.61 17.13
CA GLN A 109 8.89 -18.72 17.44
C GLN A 109 8.52 -17.95 18.72
N THR A 110 7.30 -17.40 18.70
CA THR A 110 6.40 -17.07 19.82
C THR A 110 6.58 -15.85 20.72
N GLU A 111 7.76 -15.21 20.87
CA GLU A 111 7.85 -13.93 21.62
C GLU A 111 8.56 -12.78 20.86
N ARG A 112 9.34 -13.11 19.82
CA ARG A 112 10.14 -12.12 19.08
C ARG A 112 9.43 -11.45 17.91
N SER A 113 8.23 -11.90 17.53
CA SER A 113 7.47 -11.29 16.41
C SER A 113 7.30 -9.78 16.57
N SER A 114 7.08 -9.31 17.81
CA SER A 114 6.96 -7.88 18.09
C SER A 114 8.30 -7.13 17.98
N GLU A 115 9.41 -7.72 18.39
CA GLU A 115 10.72 -7.10 18.21
C GLU A 115 11.08 -6.99 16.71
N ASN A 116 10.63 -7.95 15.90
CA ASN A 116 10.91 -8.00 14.46
C ASN A 116 10.15 -6.93 13.71
N LEU A 117 8.85 -6.86 14.00
CA LEU A 117 7.99 -5.82 13.48
C LEU A 117 8.52 -4.46 13.94
N ARG A 118 8.91 -4.31 15.21
CA ARG A 118 9.51 -3.08 15.71
C ARG A 118 10.72 -2.66 14.87
N LYS A 119 11.68 -3.56 14.65
CA LYS A 119 12.88 -3.28 13.83
C LYS A 119 12.53 -2.96 12.39
N LEU A 120 11.58 -3.68 11.78
CA LEU A 120 11.07 -3.38 10.45
C LEU A 120 10.52 -1.96 10.37
N PHE A 121 9.65 -1.57 11.31
CA PHE A 121 9.05 -0.24 11.34
C PHE A 121 10.07 0.86 11.60
N LEU A 122 11.06 0.63 12.46
CA LEU A 122 12.15 1.59 12.72
C LEU A 122 13.05 1.79 11.49
N ALA A 123 13.42 0.71 10.81
CA ALA A 123 14.21 0.79 9.58
C ALA A 123 13.41 1.53 8.48
N MET A 124 12.12 1.23 8.35
CA MET A 124 11.21 1.91 7.42
C MET A 124 11.02 3.40 7.74
N ALA A 125 10.97 3.77 9.02
CA ALA A 125 10.84 5.17 9.45
C ALA A 125 12.09 5.99 9.13
N GLN A 126 13.26 5.35 9.09
CA GLN A 126 14.51 5.97 8.66
C GLN A 126 14.63 6.01 7.13
N ASP A 127 14.30 4.92 6.46
CA ASP A 127 14.31 4.83 5.00
C ASP A 127 13.26 3.85 4.45
N ILE A 128 12.36 4.38 3.63
CA ILE A 128 11.29 3.61 2.99
C ILE A 128 11.82 2.56 2.00
N ARG A 129 13.01 2.74 1.43
CA ARG A 129 13.58 1.80 0.46
C ARG A 129 13.75 0.40 1.08
N VAL A 130 13.99 0.31 2.39
CA VAL A 130 14.09 -0.96 3.11
C VAL A 130 12.82 -1.80 2.97
N ILE A 131 11.63 -1.21 3.17
CA ILE A 131 10.38 -1.95 3.04
C ILE A 131 10.06 -2.29 1.58
N LEU A 132 10.38 -1.41 0.63
CA LEU A 132 10.16 -1.66 -0.80
C LEU A 132 10.98 -2.89 -1.25
N ILE A 133 12.26 -2.94 -0.90
CA ILE A 133 13.15 -4.07 -1.18
C ILE A 133 12.62 -5.33 -0.49
N LYS A 134 12.18 -5.23 0.78
CA LYS A 134 11.66 -6.38 1.52
C LYS A 134 10.34 -6.92 0.93
N LEU A 135 9.46 -6.07 0.42
CA LEU A 135 8.21 -6.49 -0.22
C LEU A 135 8.47 -7.26 -1.52
N VAL A 136 9.39 -6.77 -2.36
CA VAL A 136 9.79 -7.48 -3.59
C VAL A 136 10.50 -8.80 -3.25
N ASN A 137 11.39 -8.80 -2.24
CA ASN A 137 12.01 -10.05 -1.79
C ASN A 137 10.98 -11.04 -1.26
N ARG A 138 9.97 -10.58 -0.51
CA ARG A 138 8.87 -11.44 -0.02
C ARG A 138 8.06 -12.02 -1.18
N LEU A 139 7.75 -11.21 -2.20
CA LEU A 139 7.10 -11.67 -3.42
C LEU A 139 7.88 -12.81 -4.10
N HIS A 140 9.18 -12.64 -4.29
CA HIS A 140 10.04 -13.71 -4.83
C HIS A 140 10.07 -14.94 -3.94
N GLY A 141 10.19 -14.75 -2.62
CA GLY A 141 10.15 -15.86 -1.66
C GLY A 141 8.86 -16.68 -1.73
N LEU A 142 7.70 -16.03 -1.96
CA LEU A 142 6.42 -16.70 -2.12
C LEU A 142 6.35 -17.54 -3.41
N ARG A 143 6.99 -17.09 -4.50
CA ARG A 143 7.05 -17.85 -5.77
C ARG A 143 7.80 -19.18 -5.59
N THR A 144 8.77 -19.22 -4.68
CA THR A 144 9.57 -20.42 -4.38
C THR A 144 9.17 -21.09 -3.05
N LEU A 145 7.98 -20.79 -2.51
CA LEU A 145 7.61 -21.25 -1.16
C LEU A 145 7.40 -22.76 -1.08
N TYR A 146 7.04 -23.39 -2.21
CA TYR A 146 6.77 -24.83 -2.33
C TYR A 146 7.91 -25.75 -1.86
N VAL A 147 9.14 -25.25 -1.76
CA VAL A 147 10.32 -26.02 -1.32
C VAL A 147 10.37 -26.28 0.18
N PHE A 148 9.56 -25.56 0.97
CA PHE A 148 9.54 -25.70 2.43
C PHE A 148 8.46 -26.68 2.90
N PRO A 149 8.54 -27.22 4.13
CA PRO A 149 7.44 -27.99 4.72
C PRO A 149 6.15 -27.17 4.85
N GLU A 150 4.98 -27.83 4.74
CA GLU A 150 3.66 -27.17 4.72
C GLU A 150 3.43 -26.20 5.89
N GLU A 151 3.85 -26.56 7.11
CA GLU A 151 3.73 -25.69 8.28
C GLU A 151 4.46 -24.35 8.07
N LYS A 152 5.67 -24.41 7.51
CA LYS A 152 6.47 -23.23 7.22
C LYS A 152 5.87 -22.42 6.07
N GLN A 153 5.34 -23.08 5.05
CA GLN A 153 4.62 -22.42 3.95
C GLN A 153 3.42 -21.64 4.49
N LYS A 154 2.53 -22.31 5.24
CA LYS A 154 1.32 -21.71 5.82
C LYS A 154 1.65 -20.54 6.73
N ARG A 155 2.67 -20.67 7.58
CA ARG A 155 3.13 -19.59 8.46
C ARG A 155 3.59 -18.35 7.69
N ILE A 156 4.44 -18.52 6.67
CA ILE A 156 4.95 -17.41 5.84
C ILE A 156 3.81 -16.76 5.05
N ALA A 157 2.86 -17.57 4.57
CA ALA A 157 1.69 -17.09 3.85
C ALA A 157 0.75 -16.27 4.74
N LEU A 158 0.43 -16.75 5.95
CA LEU A 158 -0.37 -16.00 6.93
C LEU A 158 0.30 -14.68 7.31
N GLU A 159 1.60 -14.71 7.61
CA GLU A 159 2.38 -13.51 7.88
C GLU A 159 2.32 -12.51 6.71
N THR A 160 2.38 -13.01 5.47
CA THR A 160 2.26 -12.17 4.28
C THR A 160 0.89 -11.50 4.21
N LEU A 161 -0.19 -12.23 4.45
CA LEU A 161 -1.55 -11.69 4.40
C LEU A 161 -1.86 -10.72 5.55
N GLU A 162 -1.27 -10.94 6.72
CA GLU A 162 -1.53 -10.13 7.92
C GLU A 162 -0.63 -8.90 8.04
N ILE A 163 0.57 -8.95 7.45
CA ILE A 163 1.60 -7.91 7.61
C ILE A 163 1.95 -7.30 6.26
N TYR A 164 2.59 -8.08 5.37
CA TYR A 164 3.19 -7.54 4.15
C TYR A 164 2.15 -7.00 3.14
N ALA A 165 1.01 -7.66 2.97
CA ALA A 165 -0.07 -7.21 2.10
C ALA A 165 -0.72 -5.90 2.61
N PRO A 166 -1.09 -5.77 3.90
CA PRO A 166 -1.52 -4.48 4.45
C PRO A 166 -0.46 -3.37 4.33
N LEU A 167 0.82 -3.68 4.54
CA LEU A 167 1.92 -2.72 4.35
C LEU A 167 1.97 -2.23 2.88
N ALA A 168 2.00 -3.15 1.91
CA ALA A 168 1.99 -2.80 0.48
C ALA A 168 0.76 -1.96 0.11
N ASN A 169 -0.42 -2.31 0.65
CA ASN A 169 -1.64 -1.53 0.46
C ASN A 169 -1.52 -0.12 1.01
N ARG A 170 -0.93 0.06 2.20
CA ARG A 170 -0.73 1.36 2.86
C ARG A 170 0.23 2.24 2.08
N LEU A 171 1.25 1.66 1.47
CA LEU A 171 2.20 2.33 0.59
C LEU A 171 1.65 2.62 -0.82
N GLY A 172 0.41 2.21 -1.11
CA GLY A 172 -0.22 2.41 -2.41
C GLY A 172 0.28 1.48 -3.52
N ILE A 173 1.06 0.44 -3.19
CA ILE A 173 1.71 -0.43 -4.17
C ILE A 173 0.76 -1.57 -4.55
N GLY A 174 -0.23 -1.24 -5.38
CA GLY A 174 -1.35 -2.11 -5.72
C GLY A 174 -0.94 -3.42 -6.40
N GLU A 175 0.05 -3.36 -7.29
CA GLU A 175 0.52 -4.51 -8.05
C GLU A 175 1.16 -5.57 -7.16
N ILE A 176 2.17 -5.16 -6.36
CA ILE A 176 2.84 -6.06 -5.42
C ILE A 176 1.85 -6.65 -4.43
N LYS A 177 0.97 -5.81 -3.87
CA LYS A 177 -0.07 -6.25 -2.95
C LYS A 177 -0.90 -7.39 -3.56
N GLY A 178 -1.42 -7.21 -4.78
CA GLY A 178 -2.23 -8.22 -5.47
C GLY A 178 -1.48 -9.53 -5.67
N GLN A 179 -0.22 -9.45 -6.10
CA GLN A 179 0.61 -10.63 -6.36
C GLN A 179 0.93 -11.41 -5.07
N ILE A 180 1.35 -10.71 -4.00
CA ILE A 180 1.67 -11.39 -2.72
C ILE A 180 0.42 -11.94 -2.05
N GLU A 181 -0.73 -11.25 -2.18
CA GLU A 181 -2.01 -11.74 -1.67
C GLU A 181 -2.42 -13.06 -2.35
N ASP A 182 -2.38 -13.11 -3.69
CA ASP A 182 -2.81 -14.30 -4.43
C ASP A 182 -1.87 -15.50 -4.22
N LEU A 183 -0.55 -15.25 -4.21
CA LEU A 183 0.43 -16.30 -3.90
C LEU A 183 0.25 -16.82 -2.47
N ALA A 184 0.17 -15.94 -1.48
CA ALA A 184 -0.03 -16.34 -0.09
C ALA A 184 -1.38 -17.01 0.13
N PHE A 185 -2.44 -16.62 -0.57
CA PHE A 185 -3.76 -17.22 -0.43
C PHE A 185 -3.75 -18.72 -0.72
N SER A 186 -3.01 -19.15 -1.76
CA SER A 186 -2.88 -20.56 -2.13
C SER A 186 -2.28 -21.44 -1.01
N TYR A 187 -1.40 -20.88 -0.18
CA TYR A 187 -0.73 -21.58 0.92
C TYR A 187 -1.44 -21.41 2.27
N ALA A 188 -2.03 -20.23 2.52
CA ALA A 188 -2.70 -19.92 3.78
C ALA A 188 -4.06 -20.63 3.89
N TYR A 189 -4.81 -20.67 2.79
CA TYR A 189 -6.19 -21.16 2.71
C TYR A 189 -6.39 -21.98 1.41
N PRO A 190 -5.72 -23.14 1.26
CA PRO A 190 -5.68 -23.88 0.00
C PRO A 190 -7.06 -24.37 -0.46
N LYS A 191 -7.94 -24.76 0.48
CA LYS A 191 -9.30 -25.24 0.16
C LYS A 191 -10.15 -24.12 -0.44
N GLU A 192 -10.12 -22.95 0.20
CA GLU A 192 -10.82 -21.74 -0.22
C GLU A 192 -10.27 -21.22 -1.55
N TYR A 193 -8.95 -21.22 -1.72
CA TYR A 193 -8.29 -20.86 -2.97
C TYR A 193 -8.78 -21.73 -4.13
N ASN A 194 -8.69 -23.06 -3.97
CA ASN A 194 -9.10 -24.01 -5.01
C ASN A 194 -10.59 -23.87 -5.36
N ASN A 195 -11.44 -23.64 -4.34
CA ASN A 195 -12.86 -23.40 -4.56
C ASN A 195 -13.12 -22.13 -5.37
N ILE A 196 -12.45 -21.01 -5.02
CA ILE A 196 -12.55 -19.75 -5.75
C ILE A 196 -12.06 -19.91 -7.19
N VAL A 197 -10.89 -20.50 -7.41
CA VAL A 197 -10.33 -20.71 -8.75
C VAL A 197 -11.30 -21.51 -9.63
N LYS A 198 -11.90 -22.58 -9.09
CA LYS A 198 -12.89 -23.41 -9.81
C LYS A 198 -14.15 -22.62 -10.17
N GLN A 199 -14.72 -21.87 -9.22
CA GLN A 199 -15.96 -21.11 -9.43
C GLN A 199 -15.79 -19.91 -10.36
N VAL A 200 -14.59 -19.34 -10.42
CA VAL A 200 -14.32 -18.10 -11.16
C VAL A 200 -13.96 -18.34 -12.61
N LYS A 201 -13.38 -19.50 -12.95
CA LYS A 201 -12.84 -19.80 -14.29
C LYS A 201 -13.82 -19.44 -15.41
N ASP A 202 -15.04 -19.94 -15.35
CA ASP A 202 -16.05 -19.69 -16.39
C ASP A 202 -16.56 -18.24 -16.37
N LYS A 203 -16.68 -17.64 -15.18
CA LYS A 203 -17.09 -16.24 -15.00
C LYS A 203 -16.05 -15.26 -15.56
N TYR A 204 -14.75 -15.55 -15.45
CA TYR A 204 -13.69 -14.75 -16.07
C TYR A 204 -13.74 -14.84 -17.59
N ILE A 205 -13.84 -16.05 -18.14
CA ILE A 205 -13.93 -16.25 -19.60
C ILE A 205 -15.13 -15.48 -20.16
N GLN A 206 -16.29 -15.57 -19.49
CA GLN A 206 -17.47 -14.84 -19.89
C GLN A 206 -17.30 -13.32 -19.76
N GLY A 207 -16.78 -12.84 -18.63
CA GLY A 207 -16.53 -11.42 -18.39
C GLY A 207 -15.54 -10.80 -19.38
N GLU A 208 -14.47 -11.51 -19.74
CA GLU A 208 -13.52 -11.06 -20.77
C GLU A 208 -14.16 -10.97 -22.15
N ARG A 209 -14.98 -11.96 -22.53
CA ARG A 209 -15.74 -11.92 -23.80
C ARG A 209 -16.69 -10.73 -23.82
N ASP A 210 -17.37 -10.47 -22.71
CA ASP A 210 -18.30 -9.35 -22.59
C ASP A 210 -17.57 -8.01 -22.67
N ILE A 211 -16.45 -7.86 -21.99
CA ILE A 211 -15.63 -6.65 -22.08
C ILE A 211 -15.09 -6.45 -23.51
N LYS A 212 -14.64 -7.50 -24.20
CA LYS A 212 -14.18 -7.40 -25.59
C LYS A 212 -15.25 -6.82 -26.52
N LYS A 213 -16.53 -7.11 -26.28
CA LYS A 213 -17.66 -6.52 -27.02
C LYS A 213 -17.93 -5.06 -26.62
N VAL A 214 -17.67 -4.69 -25.37
CA VAL A 214 -17.89 -3.33 -24.84
C VAL A 214 -16.80 -2.35 -25.26
N ILE A 215 -15.53 -2.75 -25.34
CA ILE A 215 -14.39 -1.90 -25.75
C ILE A 215 -14.66 -1.09 -27.04
N PRO A 216 -15.10 -1.68 -28.16
CA PRO A 216 -15.35 -0.91 -29.39
C PRO A 216 -16.49 0.10 -29.24
N LEU A 217 -17.49 -0.19 -28.41
CA LEU A 217 -18.57 0.75 -28.11
C LEU A 217 -18.07 1.94 -27.31
N VAL A 218 -17.25 1.69 -26.28
CA VAL A 218 -16.61 2.73 -25.46
C VAL A 218 -15.74 3.62 -26.33
N LYS A 219 -14.91 3.05 -27.21
CA LYS A 219 -14.10 3.82 -28.17
C LYS A 219 -14.97 4.75 -29.00
N LYS A 220 -16.06 4.25 -29.60
CA LYS A 220 -17.01 5.07 -30.37
C LYS A 220 -17.65 6.19 -29.54
N ILE A 221 -18.05 5.91 -28.29
CA ILE A 221 -18.67 6.88 -27.39
C ILE A 221 -17.70 8.04 -27.10
N LEU A 222 -16.45 7.71 -26.75
CA LEU A 222 -15.44 8.70 -26.39
C LEU A 222 -14.96 9.50 -27.62
N THR A 223 -14.75 8.85 -28.76
CA THR A 223 -14.36 9.53 -30.02
C THR A 223 -15.45 10.50 -30.49
N LYS A 224 -16.74 10.16 -30.39
CA LYS A 224 -17.86 11.07 -30.74
C LYS A 224 -17.89 12.33 -29.85
N LYS A 225 -17.24 12.29 -28.70
CA LYS A 225 -17.11 13.41 -27.76
C LYS A 225 -15.75 14.09 -27.80
N ASN A 226 -14.91 13.77 -28.79
CA ASN A 226 -13.55 14.29 -28.92
C ASN A 226 -12.68 14.04 -27.66
N ILE A 227 -12.97 12.97 -26.92
CA ILE A 227 -12.16 12.58 -25.75
C ILE A 227 -11.04 11.67 -26.26
N ARG A 228 -9.79 12.12 -26.10
CA ARG A 228 -8.60 11.33 -26.46
C ARG A 228 -8.49 10.12 -25.54
N ILE A 229 -8.21 8.96 -26.12
CA ILE A 229 -7.98 7.72 -25.40
C ILE A 229 -6.49 7.41 -25.46
N ILE A 230 -5.87 7.21 -24.30
CA ILE A 230 -4.48 6.75 -24.21
C ILE A 230 -4.47 5.22 -24.22
N GLU A 231 -5.27 4.62 -23.33
CA GLU A 231 -5.32 3.17 -23.19
C GLU A 231 -6.69 2.70 -22.71
N ILE A 232 -7.13 1.54 -23.19
CA ILE A 232 -8.32 0.84 -22.67
C ILE A 232 -7.96 -0.63 -22.55
N HIS A 233 -8.05 -1.18 -21.35
CA HIS A 233 -7.79 -2.61 -21.11
C HIS A 233 -8.75 -3.20 -20.09
N ALA A 234 -8.95 -4.52 -20.18
CA ALA A 234 -9.66 -5.28 -19.16
C ALA A 234 -8.75 -5.50 -17.95
N ARG A 235 -9.32 -5.39 -16.76
CA ARG A 235 -8.64 -5.68 -15.49
C ARG A 235 -9.43 -6.75 -14.77
N THR A 236 -8.78 -7.88 -14.50
CA THR A 236 -9.33 -8.94 -13.66
C THR A 236 -9.05 -8.65 -12.18
N LYS A 237 -9.90 -9.22 -11.32
CA LYS A 237 -9.73 -9.11 -9.88
C LYS A 237 -8.74 -10.16 -9.37
N HIS A 238 -7.95 -9.81 -8.36
CA HIS A 238 -7.13 -10.78 -7.63
C HIS A 238 -8.01 -11.75 -6.83
N TYR A 239 -7.62 -13.03 -6.77
CA TYR A 239 -8.40 -14.09 -6.13
C TYR A 239 -8.65 -13.82 -4.65
N TYR A 240 -7.64 -13.38 -3.92
CA TYR A 240 -7.80 -13.09 -2.50
C TYR A 240 -8.70 -11.88 -2.25
N SER A 241 -8.55 -10.83 -3.06
CA SER A 241 -9.43 -9.65 -3.01
C SER A 241 -10.89 -9.98 -3.36
N LEU A 242 -11.11 -10.94 -4.26
CA LEU A 242 -12.43 -11.49 -4.57
C LEU A 242 -12.99 -12.29 -3.39
N TYR A 243 -12.21 -13.23 -2.84
CA TYR A 243 -12.58 -14.02 -1.67
C TYR A 243 -12.99 -13.12 -0.49
N ARG A 244 -12.18 -12.11 -0.17
CA ARG A 244 -12.50 -11.11 0.86
C ARG A 244 -13.76 -10.30 0.57
N LYS A 245 -14.13 -10.10 -0.70
CA LYS A 245 -15.37 -9.41 -1.08
C LYS A 245 -16.57 -10.34 -0.94
N LEU A 246 -16.46 -11.60 -1.37
CA LEU A 246 -17.48 -12.62 -1.21
C LEU A 246 -17.81 -12.85 0.27
N LEU A 247 -16.79 -12.94 1.14
CA LEU A 247 -17.02 -13.05 2.58
C LEU A 247 -17.83 -11.89 3.19
N ARG A 248 -17.72 -10.67 2.64
CA ARG A 248 -18.51 -9.52 3.11
C ARG A 248 -19.96 -9.56 2.66
N PHE A 249 -20.26 -10.39 1.67
CA PHE A 249 -21.60 -10.56 1.10
C PHE A 249 -22.11 -11.98 1.34
N ASP A 250 -21.63 -12.66 2.38
CA ASP A 250 -22.06 -14.01 2.75
C ASP A 250 -21.97 -15.01 1.58
N MET A 251 -20.90 -14.88 0.80
CA MET A 251 -20.60 -15.68 -0.40
C MET A 251 -21.61 -15.51 -1.56
N ASP A 252 -22.41 -14.44 -1.56
CA ASP A 252 -23.34 -14.12 -2.64
C ASP A 252 -22.63 -13.53 -3.87
N TRP A 253 -22.59 -14.34 -4.93
CA TRP A 253 -22.02 -13.97 -6.23
C TRP A 253 -22.79 -12.89 -6.98
N HIS A 254 -24.10 -12.76 -6.75
CA HIS A 254 -24.93 -11.80 -7.49
C HIS A 254 -24.59 -10.36 -7.12
N LYS A 255 -23.96 -10.13 -5.97
CA LYS A 255 -23.48 -8.82 -5.51
C LYS A 255 -22.08 -8.47 -6.03
N ILE A 256 -21.47 -9.33 -6.85
CA ILE A 256 -20.12 -9.14 -7.40
C ILE A 256 -20.19 -8.75 -8.87
N TYR A 257 -20.26 -7.44 -9.12
CA TYR A 257 -20.28 -6.88 -10.48
C TYR A 257 -18.89 -6.56 -11.05
N ASP A 258 -17.86 -6.59 -10.21
CA ASP A 258 -16.52 -6.08 -10.49
C ASP A 258 -15.47 -7.18 -10.69
N LEU A 259 -15.92 -8.34 -11.16
CA LEU A 259 -15.03 -9.47 -11.40
C LEU A 259 -14.05 -9.16 -12.54
N VAL A 260 -14.56 -8.61 -13.63
CA VAL A 260 -13.78 -8.01 -14.71
C VAL A 260 -14.25 -6.58 -14.87
N ALA A 261 -13.33 -5.63 -14.74
CA ALA A 261 -13.61 -4.21 -14.90
C ALA A 261 -12.92 -3.69 -16.17
N LEU A 262 -13.47 -2.66 -16.79
CA LEU A 262 -12.83 -1.97 -17.90
C LEU A 262 -12.10 -0.73 -17.37
N ARG A 263 -10.80 -0.68 -17.60
CA ARG A 263 -9.99 0.50 -17.29
C ARG A 263 -9.84 1.39 -18.51
N ILE A 264 -10.02 2.68 -18.33
CA ILE A 264 -9.89 3.72 -19.35
C ILE A 264 -8.87 4.74 -18.86
N ILE A 265 -7.79 4.90 -19.61
CA ILE A 265 -6.75 5.90 -19.37
C ILE A 265 -6.93 7.05 -20.36
N VAL A 266 -7.12 8.26 -19.81
CA VAL A 266 -7.36 9.51 -20.57
C VAL A 266 -6.35 10.59 -20.15
N PRO A 267 -6.11 11.65 -20.93
CA PRO A 267 -4.96 12.53 -20.73
C PRO A 267 -4.96 13.31 -19.41
N ASP A 268 -6.13 13.78 -18.98
CA ASP A 268 -6.27 14.74 -17.89
C ASP A 268 -7.54 14.48 -17.06
N ILE A 269 -7.69 15.22 -15.96
CA ILE A 269 -8.78 15.03 -14.99
C ILE A 269 -10.12 15.44 -15.63
N GLU A 270 -10.14 16.51 -16.41
CA GLU A 270 -11.31 16.99 -17.14
C GLU A 270 -11.84 15.90 -18.08
N SER A 271 -10.93 15.23 -18.80
CA SER A 271 -11.23 14.08 -19.64
C SER A 271 -11.77 12.89 -18.86
N CYS A 272 -11.36 12.70 -17.59
CA CYS A 272 -11.91 11.65 -16.73
C CYS A 272 -13.40 11.88 -16.49
N TYR A 273 -13.79 13.10 -16.11
CA TYR A 273 -15.19 13.45 -15.88
C TYR A 273 -16.01 13.50 -17.17
N ALA A 274 -15.41 13.98 -18.27
CA ALA A 274 -16.05 13.96 -19.59
C ALA A 274 -16.34 12.52 -20.03
N ALA A 275 -15.41 11.59 -19.81
CA ALA A 275 -15.60 10.17 -20.11
C ALA A 275 -16.70 9.55 -19.22
N LEU A 276 -16.73 9.87 -17.92
CA LEU A 276 -17.78 9.46 -17.00
C LEU A 276 -19.17 9.90 -17.51
N GLY A 277 -19.31 11.19 -17.84
CA GLY A 277 -20.55 11.75 -18.37
C GLY A 277 -20.96 11.14 -19.72
N ALA A 278 -20.01 10.88 -20.61
CA ALA A 278 -20.26 10.23 -21.89
C ALA A 278 -20.79 8.80 -21.71
N ILE A 279 -20.23 8.04 -20.76
CA ILE A 279 -20.67 6.70 -20.38
C ILE A 279 -22.09 6.77 -19.80
N HIS A 280 -22.35 7.64 -18.83
CA HIS A 280 -23.68 7.78 -18.20
C HIS A 280 -24.77 8.28 -19.14
N LYS A 281 -24.41 9.08 -20.15
CA LYS A 281 -25.35 9.48 -21.21
C LYS A 281 -25.81 8.29 -22.06
N LYS A 282 -24.96 7.27 -22.22
CA LYS A 282 -25.25 6.09 -23.03
C LYS A 282 -25.87 4.95 -22.22
N TRP A 283 -25.40 4.73 -21.00
CA TRP A 283 -25.76 3.61 -20.13
C TRP A 283 -26.15 4.10 -18.74
N LYS A 284 -27.22 3.53 -18.19
CA LYS A 284 -27.75 3.93 -16.89
C LYS A 284 -26.82 3.43 -15.78
N PRO A 285 -26.36 4.29 -14.85
CA PRO A 285 -25.57 3.85 -13.71
C PRO A 285 -26.40 3.10 -12.69
N LEU A 286 -25.77 2.14 -12.02
CA LEU A 286 -26.34 1.45 -10.87
C LEU A 286 -26.24 2.38 -9.63
N ILE A 287 -27.36 2.54 -8.93
CA ILE A 287 -27.45 3.43 -7.76
C ILE A 287 -26.43 3.00 -6.70
N GLY A 288 -25.74 3.98 -6.09
CA GLY A 288 -24.72 3.74 -5.07
C GLY A 288 -23.40 3.16 -5.58
N CYS A 289 -23.25 2.96 -6.89
CA CYS A 289 -22.05 2.38 -7.51
C CYS A 289 -21.21 3.39 -8.30
N ILE A 290 -21.37 4.69 -8.00
CA ILE A 290 -20.51 5.76 -8.51
C ILE A 290 -19.59 6.18 -7.36
N LYS A 291 -18.28 6.15 -7.58
CA LYS A 291 -17.28 6.52 -6.58
C LYS A 291 -16.25 7.44 -7.21
N ASP A 292 -16.18 8.64 -6.68
CA ASP A 292 -15.22 9.63 -7.12
C ASP A 292 -13.99 9.61 -6.20
N TYR A 293 -13.04 8.73 -6.52
CA TYR A 293 -11.76 8.70 -5.79
C TYR A 293 -10.77 9.75 -6.30
N ILE A 294 -11.11 10.54 -7.33
CA ILE A 294 -10.27 11.68 -7.72
C ILE A 294 -10.50 12.82 -6.73
N ALA A 295 -11.76 13.17 -6.49
CA ALA A 295 -12.14 14.18 -5.50
C ALA A 295 -11.92 13.71 -4.06
N ILE A 296 -12.13 12.42 -3.79
CA ILE A 296 -11.98 11.83 -2.45
C ILE A 296 -11.02 10.63 -2.52
N PRO A 297 -9.69 10.87 -2.53
CA PRO A 297 -8.69 9.81 -2.61
C PRO A 297 -8.79 8.81 -1.47
N LYS A 298 -8.37 7.57 -1.71
CA LYS A 298 -8.26 6.55 -0.64
C LYS A 298 -7.14 6.86 0.35
N PRO A 299 -7.13 6.25 1.55
CA PRO A 299 -6.11 6.53 2.58
C PRO A 299 -4.67 6.21 2.14
N ASN A 300 -4.52 5.44 1.07
CA ASN A 300 -3.25 5.06 0.47
C ASN A 300 -2.90 5.87 -0.79
N GLY A 301 -3.59 7.01 -1.01
CA GLY A 301 -3.38 7.87 -2.18
C GLY A 301 -4.10 7.39 -3.45
N TYR A 302 -4.77 6.23 -3.44
CA TYR A 302 -5.42 5.73 -4.66
C TYR A 302 -6.53 6.68 -5.16
N GLN A 303 -6.40 7.08 -6.43
CA GLN A 303 -7.38 7.88 -7.16
C GLN A 303 -7.87 7.14 -8.41
N SER A 304 -9.15 7.35 -8.77
CA SER A 304 -9.82 6.92 -10.01
C SER A 304 -11.32 7.23 -9.90
N LEU A 305 -12.01 7.48 -11.02
CA LEU A 305 -13.47 7.42 -11.05
C LEU A 305 -13.92 5.98 -11.27
N HIS A 306 -14.76 5.46 -10.38
CA HIS A 306 -15.39 4.16 -10.56
C HIS A 306 -16.87 4.34 -10.84
N THR A 307 -17.38 3.64 -11.84
CA THR A 307 -18.82 3.56 -12.05
C THR A 307 -19.24 2.18 -12.54
N THR A 308 -20.33 1.68 -12.01
CA THR A 308 -20.98 0.45 -12.52
C THR A 308 -22.25 0.84 -13.27
N VAL A 309 -22.42 0.35 -14.49
CA VAL A 309 -23.56 0.69 -15.37
C VAL A 309 -24.21 -0.55 -15.97
N PHE A 310 -25.48 -0.43 -16.36
CA PHE A 310 -26.17 -1.39 -17.20
C PHE A 310 -25.80 -1.16 -18.67
N CYS A 311 -24.92 -2.01 -19.18
CA CYS A 311 -24.50 -2.07 -20.57
C CYS A 311 -25.51 -2.82 -21.44
N GLN A 312 -25.11 -3.12 -22.68
CA GLN A 312 -25.93 -3.86 -23.64
C GLN A 312 -26.28 -5.28 -23.13
N GLU A 313 -27.46 -5.79 -23.52
CA GLU A 313 -27.98 -7.11 -23.11
C GLU A 313 -28.20 -7.27 -21.60
N GLY A 314 -28.39 -6.16 -20.86
CA GLY A 314 -28.62 -6.19 -19.40
C GLY A 314 -27.37 -6.51 -18.58
N LYS A 315 -26.19 -6.58 -19.21
CA LYS A 315 -24.92 -6.88 -18.54
C LYS A 315 -24.45 -5.70 -17.69
N ILE A 316 -23.94 -6.02 -16.51
CA ILE A 316 -23.42 -5.03 -15.58
C ILE A 316 -21.90 -4.95 -15.77
N VAL A 317 -21.38 -3.74 -16.01
CA VAL A 317 -19.94 -3.52 -16.23
C VAL A 317 -19.45 -2.41 -15.31
N GLU A 318 -18.33 -2.66 -14.62
CA GLU A 318 -17.59 -1.63 -13.89
C GLU A 318 -16.55 -0.96 -14.80
N PHE A 319 -16.54 0.36 -14.80
CA PHE A 319 -15.56 1.22 -15.44
C PHE A 319 -14.67 1.89 -14.41
N GLN A 320 -13.36 1.89 -14.66
CA GLN A 320 -12.35 2.63 -13.90
C GLN A 320 -11.71 3.65 -14.82
N ILE A 321 -11.86 4.93 -14.54
CA ILE A 321 -11.35 6.03 -15.38
C ILE A 321 -10.29 6.79 -14.59
N ARG A 322 -9.14 7.05 -15.20
CA ARG A 322 -8.03 7.80 -14.58
C ARG A 322 -7.03 8.31 -15.61
N THR A 323 -6.09 9.15 -15.18
CA THR A 323 -4.98 9.64 -16.02
C THR A 323 -3.77 8.68 -15.99
N PRO A 324 -2.77 8.83 -16.87
CA PRO A 324 -1.52 8.07 -16.80
C PRO A 324 -0.79 8.25 -15.46
N GLU A 325 -0.77 9.48 -14.93
CA GLU A 325 -0.11 9.78 -13.65
C GLU A 325 -0.81 9.06 -12.51
N ILE A 326 -2.15 9.17 -12.44
CA ILE A 326 -2.96 8.46 -11.45
C ILE A 326 -2.82 6.94 -11.62
N HIS A 327 -2.67 6.46 -12.85
CA HIS A 327 -2.41 5.05 -13.11
C HIS A 327 -1.06 4.62 -12.53
N GLU A 328 0.01 5.36 -12.82
CA GLU A 328 1.35 5.06 -12.32
C GLU A 328 1.39 5.06 -10.79
N GLU A 329 0.79 6.06 -10.16
CA GLU A 329 0.67 6.15 -8.71
C GLU A 329 -0.17 5.01 -8.11
N ALA A 330 -1.27 4.60 -8.75
CA ALA A 330 -2.11 3.53 -8.24
C ALA A 330 -1.47 2.13 -8.32
N GLU A 331 -0.54 1.90 -9.26
CA GLU A 331 0.16 0.61 -9.37
C GLU A 331 1.45 0.60 -8.54
N ARG A 332 2.19 1.71 -8.49
CA ARG A 332 3.53 1.80 -7.87
C ARG A 332 3.55 2.54 -6.53
N GLY A 333 2.48 3.23 -6.16
CA GLY A 333 2.34 3.94 -4.90
C GLY A 333 3.48 4.91 -4.63
N ILE A 334 4.03 4.86 -3.41
CA ILE A 334 5.14 5.70 -2.96
C ILE A 334 6.40 5.60 -3.84
N ALA A 335 6.60 4.48 -4.56
CA ALA A 335 7.75 4.33 -5.45
C ALA A 335 7.66 5.24 -6.69
N ALA A 336 6.45 5.52 -7.19
CA ALA A 336 6.25 6.48 -8.28
C ALA A 336 6.73 7.89 -7.89
N HIS A 337 6.50 8.29 -6.63
CA HIS A 337 6.89 9.60 -6.12
C HIS A 337 8.41 9.76 -5.96
N TRP A 338 9.13 8.67 -5.66
CA TRP A 338 10.58 8.69 -5.52
C TRP A 338 11.28 9.06 -6.84
N TYR A 339 10.82 8.49 -7.95
CA TYR A 339 11.33 8.77 -9.31
C TYR A 339 11.26 10.27 -9.68
N TYR A 340 10.17 10.96 -9.30
CA TYR A 340 10.03 12.40 -9.52
C TYR A 340 10.95 13.24 -8.65
N SER A 341 11.28 12.73 -7.46
CA SER A 341 12.15 13.43 -6.51
C SER A 341 13.63 13.37 -6.89
N GLU A 342 14.10 12.34 -7.61
CA GLU A 342 15.51 12.23 -8.01
C GLU A 342 15.90 13.17 -9.16
N HIS A 343 14.97 13.53 -10.04
CA HIS A 343 15.25 14.52 -11.09
C HIS A 343 15.45 15.94 -10.53
N LYS A 344 15.23 16.16 -9.22
CA LYS A 344 15.46 17.45 -8.54
C LYS A 344 16.15 17.34 -7.18
N GLY A 345 16.27 16.16 -6.57
CA GLY A 345 16.64 15.96 -5.18
C GLY A 345 15.43 16.17 -4.23
N LEU A 346 15.23 15.25 -3.28
CA LEU A 346 14.11 15.27 -2.31
C LEU A 346 14.00 16.60 -1.52
N LYS A 347 15.14 17.26 -1.22
CA LYS A 347 15.18 18.57 -0.55
C LYS A 347 14.78 19.74 -1.45
N VAL A 348 14.94 19.64 -2.76
CA VAL A 348 14.65 20.70 -3.73
C VAL A 348 13.26 20.51 -4.35
N TYR A 349 12.79 19.27 -4.54
CA TYR A 349 11.41 19.01 -4.96
C TYR A 349 10.38 19.53 -3.94
N ILE A 350 10.68 19.38 -2.63
CA ILE A 350 9.89 20.00 -1.56
C ILE A 350 9.92 21.53 -1.72
N LYS A 351 11.08 22.14 -2.02
CA LYS A 351 11.24 23.60 -2.06
C LYS A 351 10.68 24.26 -3.34
N GLU A 352 10.80 23.62 -4.51
CA GLU A 352 10.40 24.20 -5.80
C GLU A 352 8.91 24.07 -6.11
N LYS A 353 8.24 23.02 -5.61
CA LYS A 353 6.77 22.90 -5.74
C LYS A 353 6.03 23.80 -4.74
N ILE A 354 6.67 24.16 -3.61
CA ILE A 354 6.21 25.20 -2.66
C ILE A 354 6.18 26.59 -3.31
N LEU A 355 7.06 26.88 -4.26
CA LEU A 355 7.18 28.22 -4.85
C LEU A 355 6.36 28.45 -6.13
N ARG A 356 5.75 27.42 -6.74
CA ARG A 356 5.04 27.55 -8.04
C ARG A 356 3.56 27.17 -8.06
N GLN A 357 2.93 26.81 -6.95
CA GLN A 357 1.49 26.50 -6.96
C GLN A 357 0.75 27.17 -5.80
N LYS A 358 -0.43 27.74 -6.11
CA LYS A 358 -1.33 28.44 -5.19
C LYS A 358 -1.53 27.69 -3.86
N PRO A 359 -1.83 28.40 -2.74
CA PRO A 359 -1.79 27.88 -1.35
C PRO A 359 -2.67 26.66 -1.01
N ALA A 360 -3.56 26.23 -1.91
CA ALA A 360 -4.52 25.15 -1.64
C ALA A 360 -3.89 23.74 -1.68
N LYS A 361 -2.92 23.48 -2.56
CA LYS A 361 -2.29 22.14 -2.72
C LYS A 361 -1.19 21.84 -1.69
N GLU A 362 -0.76 22.85 -0.93
CA GLU A 362 0.28 22.75 0.10
C GLU A 362 -0.15 21.86 1.29
N LYS A 363 -1.46 21.74 1.52
CA LYS A 363 -2.05 20.92 2.60
C LYS A 363 -2.19 19.44 2.27
N GLU A 364 -2.33 19.07 1.00
CA GLU A 364 -2.54 17.66 0.60
C GLU A 364 -1.24 16.86 0.59
N PHE A 365 -0.16 17.40 0.02
CA PHE A 365 1.12 16.69 -0.08
C PHE A 365 1.76 16.43 1.30
N LYS A 366 1.50 17.30 2.29
CA LYS A 366 1.93 17.07 3.67
C LYS A 366 1.24 15.86 4.32
N LYS A 367 0.05 15.43 3.85
CA LYS A 367 -0.69 14.31 4.46
C LYS A 367 -0.09 12.94 4.12
N GLU A 368 0.51 12.75 2.94
CA GLU A 368 0.95 11.42 2.45
C GLU A 368 2.21 10.87 3.13
N LEU A 369 3.05 11.74 3.70
CA LEU A 369 4.21 11.36 4.53
C LEU A 369 4.00 11.62 6.03
N ASN A 370 2.82 12.09 6.45
CA ASN A 370 2.54 12.32 7.86
C ASN A 370 2.64 11.04 8.69
N TRP A 371 2.32 9.87 8.11
CA TRP A 371 2.48 8.61 8.82
C TRP A 371 3.96 8.25 9.01
N VAL A 372 4.86 8.60 8.08
CA VAL A 372 6.32 8.39 8.25
C VAL A 372 6.82 9.27 9.40
N LYS A 373 6.37 10.53 9.44
CA LYS A 373 6.66 11.43 10.57
C LYS A 373 6.08 10.91 11.88
N GLN A 374 4.87 10.36 11.87
CA GLN A 374 4.24 9.75 13.03
C GLN A 374 5.05 8.54 13.54
N LEU A 375 5.57 7.70 12.64
CA LEU A 375 6.49 6.61 13.01
C LEU A 375 7.80 7.13 13.61
N GLN A 376 8.36 8.22 13.06
CA GLN A 376 9.55 8.88 13.60
C GLN A 376 9.28 9.54 14.97
N GLU A 377 8.11 10.13 15.18
CA GLU A 377 7.68 10.68 16.46
C GLU A 377 7.53 9.59 17.51
N TRP A 378 6.96 8.44 17.14
CA TRP A 378 6.89 7.28 18.01
C TRP A 378 8.26 6.71 18.37
N GLN A 379 9.25 6.77 17.48
CA GLN A 379 10.63 6.42 17.86
C GLN A 379 11.14 7.28 19.05
N LYS A 380 10.64 8.52 19.18
CA LYS A 380 11.00 9.43 20.27
C LYS A 380 10.15 9.23 21.53
N GLU A 381 8.99 8.58 21.43
CA GLU A 381 8.18 8.21 22.59
C GLU A 381 8.81 6.99 23.29
N GLU A 382 9.06 7.08 24.59
CA GLU A 382 9.54 5.94 25.39
C GLU A 382 8.42 4.90 25.55
N PHE A 383 8.38 3.92 24.66
CA PHE A 383 7.57 2.73 24.86
C PHE A 383 8.21 1.84 25.93
N SER A 384 7.44 1.50 26.96
CA SER A 384 7.84 0.61 28.06
C SER A 384 8.17 -0.81 27.60
N SER A 385 7.61 -1.28 26.48
CA SER A 385 7.90 -2.61 25.92
C SER A 385 7.73 -2.67 24.39
N SER A 386 8.48 -3.56 23.73
CA SER A 386 8.36 -3.80 22.27
C SER A 386 7.01 -4.41 21.86
N LYS A 387 6.32 -5.10 22.78
CA LYS A 387 5.00 -5.68 22.52
C LYS A 387 3.94 -4.58 22.44
N GLU A 388 3.91 -3.66 23.40
CA GLU A 388 3.02 -2.51 23.37
C GLU A 388 3.23 -1.66 22.11
N PHE A 389 4.49 -1.41 21.73
CA PHE A 389 4.81 -0.71 20.48
C PHE A 389 4.20 -1.39 19.25
N VAL A 390 4.31 -2.72 19.14
CA VAL A 390 3.77 -3.43 17.97
C VAL A 390 2.26 -3.51 17.97
N ASP A 391 1.62 -3.78 19.11
CA ASP A 391 0.16 -3.79 19.16
C ASP A 391 -0.41 -2.41 18.80
N SER A 392 0.30 -1.35 19.21
CA SER A 392 0.02 0.02 18.83
C SER A 392 0.07 0.22 17.30
N LEU A 393 1.15 -0.23 16.67
CA LEU A 393 1.38 -0.17 15.22
C LEU A 393 0.40 -1.02 14.43
N LYS A 394 0.09 -2.23 14.88
CA LYS A 394 -0.88 -3.10 14.21
C LYS A 394 -2.24 -2.41 14.11
N ILE A 395 -2.66 -1.73 15.17
CA ILE A 395 -3.94 -1.00 15.21
C ILE A 395 -3.91 0.21 14.27
N ASP A 396 -2.87 1.03 14.35
CA ASP A 396 -2.87 2.30 13.62
C ASP A 396 -2.42 2.15 12.15
N PHE A 397 -1.59 1.14 11.84
CA PHE A 397 -0.94 0.96 10.53
C PHE A 397 -1.47 -0.22 9.72
N LEU A 398 -1.72 -1.38 10.33
CA LEU A 398 -2.12 -2.61 9.60
C LEU A 398 -3.64 -2.79 9.50
N LYS A 399 -4.41 -2.19 10.40
CA LYS A 399 -5.89 -2.24 10.28
C LYS A 399 -6.36 -1.46 9.07
N LYS A 400 -7.53 -1.87 8.56
CA LYS A 400 -8.24 -1.11 7.54
C LYS A 400 -8.51 0.29 8.05
N ARG A 401 -8.56 1.23 7.12
CA ARG A 401 -8.76 2.65 7.39
C ARG A 401 -10.17 3.05 6.95
N ILE A 402 -10.77 3.96 7.70
CA ILE A 402 -12.07 4.58 7.42
C ILE A 402 -11.87 6.08 7.28
N PHE A 403 -12.66 6.70 6.41
CA PHE A 403 -12.77 8.14 6.33
C PHE A 403 -14.04 8.63 6.99
N VAL A 404 -13.91 9.69 7.77
CA VAL A 404 -15.03 10.40 8.34
C VAL A 404 -14.88 11.89 8.04
N PHE A 405 -16.01 12.56 7.87
CA PHE A 405 -16.06 13.97 7.50
C PHE A 405 -16.25 14.84 8.74
N THR A 406 -15.57 15.97 8.78
CA THR A 406 -15.96 17.07 9.67
C THR A 406 -17.20 17.78 9.11
N PRO A 407 -17.94 18.56 9.92
CA PRO A 407 -19.05 19.36 9.41
C PRO A 407 -18.63 20.42 8.37
N LYS A 408 -17.33 20.76 8.33
CA LYS A 408 -16.74 21.67 7.34
C LYS A 408 -16.37 20.98 6.02
N GLY A 409 -16.55 19.65 5.93
CA GLY A 409 -16.19 18.86 4.76
C GLY A 409 -14.74 18.37 4.75
N ASP A 410 -13.96 18.59 5.81
CA ASP A 410 -12.60 18.05 5.89
C ASP A 410 -12.64 16.54 6.12
N ILE A 411 -11.74 15.81 5.46
CA ILE A 411 -11.61 14.36 5.58
C ILE A 411 -10.56 14.01 6.63
N ILE A 412 -10.99 13.20 7.61
CA ILE A 412 -10.12 12.63 8.64
C ILE A 412 -9.99 11.11 8.43
N ASP A 413 -8.75 10.63 8.38
CA ASP A 413 -8.40 9.22 8.25
C ASP A 413 -8.21 8.59 9.64
N LEU A 414 -8.93 7.50 9.93
CA LEU A 414 -8.88 6.77 11.20
C LEU A 414 -8.83 5.24 10.97
N PRO A 415 -8.30 4.45 11.93
CA PRO A 415 -8.40 3.00 11.84
C PRO A 415 -9.85 2.52 12.02
N GLU A 416 -10.21 1.42 11.35
CA GLU A 416 -11.49 0.74 11.52
C GLU A 416 -11.70 0.37 12.99
N GLY A 417 -12.88 0.70 13.53
CA GLY A 417 -13.19 0.57 14.94
C GLY A 417 -12.97 1.84 15.77
N ALA A 418 -12.40 2.91 15.19
CA ALA A 418 -12.18 4.18 15.88
C ALA A 418 -13.49 4.81 16.37
N THR A 419 -13.40 5.57 17.44
CA THR A 419 -14.53 6.18 18.15
C THR A 419 -14.56 7.71 17.97
N PRO A 420 -15.66 8.40 18.32
CA PRO A 420 -15.71 9.86 18.34
C PRO A 420 -14.56 10.52 19.14
N ILE A 421 -14.08 9.87 20.22
CA ILE A 421 -12.93 10.37 20.97
C ILE A 421 -11.63 10.28 20.16
N ASP A 422 -11.42 9.17 19.44
CA ASP A 422 -10.28 9.04 18.52
C ASP A 422 -10.30 10.17 17.47
N PHE A 423 -11.46 10.44 16.89
CA PHE A 423 -11.66 11.54 15.94
C PHE A 423 -11.38 12.92 16.56
N ALA A 424 -11.85 13.18 17.78
CA ALA A 424 -11.60 14.44 18.48
C ALA A 424 -10.10 14.71 18.68
N TYR A 425 -9.34 13.71 19.15
CA TYR A 425 -7.89 13.83 19.30
C TYR A 425 -7.15 13.90 17.96
N GLN A 426 -7.68 13.29 16.91
CA GLN A 426 -7.11 13.41 15.56
C GLN A 426 -7.23 14.84 15.01
N ILE A 427 -8.32 15.55 15.33
CA ILE A 427 -8.48 16.97 14.97
C ILE A 427 -7.50 17.84 15.76
N HIS A 428 -7.57 17.79 17.10
CA HIS A 428 -6.69 18.56 17.97
C HIS A 428 -6.70 17.99 19.39
N THR A 429 -5.58 18.12 20.11
CA THR A 429 -5.49 17.69 21.51
C THR A 429 -6.54 18.37 22.40
N ASP A 430 -6.74 19.68 22.23
CA ASP A 430 -7.71 20.43 23.04
C ASP A 430 -9.17 20.06 22.73
N VAL A 431 -9.48 19.74 21.47
CA VAL A 431 -10.81 19.24 21.09
C VAL A 431 -11.08 17.90 21.76
N GLY A 432 -10.08 17.02 21.80
CA GLY A 432 -10.12 15.76 22.55
C GLY A 432 -10.29 15.98 24.05
N HIS A 433 -9.53 16.90 24.66
CA HIS A 433 -9.61 17.19 26.09
C HIS A 433 -10.96 17.78 26.51
N GLN A 434 -11.52 18.66 25.69
CA GLN A 434 -12.75 19.39 25.97
C GLN A 434 -14.01 18.66 25.47
N CYS A 435 -13.87 17.44 24.94
CA CYS A 435 -14.98 16.67 24.37
C CYS A 435 -16.05 16.36 25.44
N SER A 436 -17.27 16.85 25.23
CA SER A 436 -18.44 16.59 26.09
C SER A 436 -19.44 15.63 25.46
N GLY A 437 -19.46 15.51 24.14
CA GLY A 437 -20.37 14.64 23.38
C GLY A 437 -20.04 14.63 21.90
N ALA A 438 -20.76 13.81 21.13
CA ALA A 438 -20.58 13.73 19.68
C ALA A 438 -21.92 13.51 18.97
N LYS A 439 -21.99 13.96 17.72
CA LYS A 439 -23.04 13.60 16.78
C LYS A 439 -22.44 12.90 15.57
N ILE A 440 -23.15 11.89 15.08
CA ILE A 440 -22.84 11.18 13.84
C ILE A 440 -24.03 11.39 12.91
N ASP A 441 -23.78 11.93 11.72
CA ASP A 441 -24.80 12.27 10.71
C ASP A 441 -25.97 13.10 11.30
N GLY A 442 -25.62 14.05 12.18
CA GLY A 442 -26.55 14.94 12.87
C GLY A 442 -27.25 14.36 14.10
N LYS A 443 -27.09 13.07 14.40
CA LYS A 443 -27.72 12.39 15.55
C LYS A 443 -26.75 12.24 16.72
N LEU A 444 -27.20 12.55 17.94
CA LEU A 444 -26.42 12.32 19.16
C LEU A 444 -26.08 10.84 19.32
N CYS A 445 -24.83 10.54 19.67
CA CYS A 445 -24.36 9.17 19.84
C CYS A 445 -23.52 9.01 21.12
N SER A 446 -23.37 7.78 21.59
CA SER A 446 -22.38 7.47 22.62
C SER A 446 -20.96 7.66 22.09
N LEU A 447 -20.06 8.16 22.94
CA LEU A 447 -18.64 8.35 22.65
C LEU A 447 -17.89 7.01 22.43
N SER A 448 -18.50 5.88 22.77
CA SER A 448 -17.94 4.53 22.58
C SER A 448 -18.34 3.86 21.25
N VAL A 449 -19.24 4.45 20.48
CA VAL A 449 -19.70 3.89 19.19
C VAL A 449 -18.54 3.86 18.18
N SER A 450 -18.44 2.76 17.42
CA SER A 450 -17.50 2.67 16.30
C SER A 450 -17.99 3.52 15.14
N LEU A 451 -17.12 4.39 14.65
CA LEU A 451 -17.33 5.16 13.43
C LEU A 451 -17.31 4.24 12.20
N GLN A 452 -18.08 4.62 11.19
CA GLN A 452 -18.14 3.95 9.90
C GLN A 452 -17.64 4.87 8.79
N ASN A 453 -17.17 4.26 7.69
CA ASN A 453 -16.64 4.99 6.56
C ASN A 453 -17.73 5.84 5.87
N GLY A 454 -17.46 7.12 5.68
CA GLY A 454 -18.33 8.09 5.01
C GLY A 454 -19.22 8.90 5.95
N GLN A 455 -19.20 8.62 7.25
CA GLN A 455 -20.01 9.34 8.23
C GLN A 455 -19.49 10.74 8.50
N MET A 456 -20.40 11.68 8.75
CA MET A 456 -20.09 13.01 9.25
C MET A 456 -20.08 13.01 10.77
N VAL A 457 -18.97 13.45 11.38
CA VAL A 457 -18.78 13.44 12.83
C VAL A 457 -18.60 14.87 13.33
N GLU A 458 -19.46 15.28 14.26
CA GLU A 458 -19.40 16.57 14.94
C GLU A 458 -19.04 16.33 16.42
N ILE A 459 -17.97 16.96 16.89
CA ILE A 459 -17.57 16.90 18.30
C ILE A 459 -18.12 18.12 19.04
N MET A 460 -18.83 17.86 20.12
CA MET A 460 -19.32 18.91 21.02
C MET A 460 -18.25 19.13 22.10
N THR A 461 -17.79 20.37 22.23
CA THR A 461 -16.77 20.76 23.22
C THR A 461 -17.37 21.66 24.29
N GLN A 462 -16.95 21.49 25.55
CA GLN A 462 -17.29 22.38 26.65
C GLN A 462 -16.03 22.94 27.32
N LYS A 463 -16.02 24.25 27.59
CA LYS A 463 -14.94 24.88 28.36
C LYS A 463 -14.85 24.22 29.74
N ASN A 464 -13.63 23.98 30.21
CA ASN A 464 -13.30 23.30 31.47
C ASN A 464 -13.68 21.81 31.56
N LYS A 465 -14.15 21.19 30.47
CA LYS A 465 -14.30 19.74 30.42
C LYS A 465 -12.91 19.08 30.46
N LYS A 466 -12.81 17.98 31.19
CA LYS A 466 -11.58 17.20 31.40
C LYS A 466 -11.73 15.81 30.78
N PRO A 467 -10.64 15.21 30.27
CA PRO A 467 -10.65 13.82 29.82
C PRO A 467 -11.14 12.87 30.92
N ASN A 468 -11.98 11.92 30.57
CA ASN A 468 -12.36 10.84 31.47
C ASN A 468 -11.38 9.64 31.29
N ARG A 469 -10.84 9.11 32.40
CA ARG A 469 -10.01 7.90 32.40
C ARG A 469 -10.72 6.70 31.76
N ASP A 470 -12.04 6.61 31.89
CA ASP A 470 -12.83 5.52 31.29
C ASP A 470 -12.76 5.48 29.76
N TRP A 471 -12.40 6.58 29.10
CA TRP A 471 -12.21 6.60 27.65
C TRP A 471 -11.11 5.63 27.21
N LEU A 472 -10.10 5.39 28.06
CA LEU A 472 -9.03 4.42 27.77
C LEU A 472 -9.56 2.99 27.55
N LYS A 473 -10.76 2.66 28.03
CA LYS A 473 -11.40 1.34 27.84
C LYS A 473 -11.85 1.11 26.40
N PHE A 474 -12.25 2.16 25.67
CA PHE A 474 -12.86 2.01 24.34
C PHE A 474 -12.12 2.71 23.20
N VAL A 475 -11.34 3.75 23.49
CA VAL A 475 -10.49 4.46 22.52
C VAL A 475 -9.54 3.48 21.83
N LYS A 476 -9.39 3.60 20.51
CA LYS A 476 -8.59 2.65 19.72
C LYS A 476 -7.18 3.15 19.42
N THR A 477 -7.05 4.41 19.02
CA THR A 477 -5.80 5.01 18.54
C THR A 477 -4.82 5.27 19.69
N ASN A 478 -3.53 5.14 19.40
CA ASN A 478 -2.50 5.38 20.41
C ASN A 478 -2.31 6.86 20.70
N GLN A 479 -2.50 7.71 19.69
CA GLN A 479 -2.46 9.16 19.86
C GLN A 479 -3.45 9.62 20.93
N ALA A 480 -4.70 9.15 20.87
CA ALA A 480 -5.71 9.47 21.87
C ALA A 480 -5.34 8.87 23.25
N LYS A 481 -4.93 7.59 23.31
CA LYS A 481 -4.50 6.95 24.57
C LYS A 481 -3.33 7.68 25.23
N SER A 482 -2.30 8.02 24.46
CA SER A 482 -1.08 8.70 24.91
C SER A 482 -1.43 10.09 25.45
N ARG A 483 -2.23 10.88 24.72
CA ARG A 483 -2.66 12.22 25.16
C ARG A 483 -3.51 12.18 26.42
N ILE A 484 -4.47 11.25 26.52
CA ILE A 484 -5.28 11.05 27.72
C ILE A 484 -4.39 10.68 28.92
N LYS A 485 -3.48 9.71 28.76
CA LYS A 485 -2.55 9.31 29.83
C LYS A 485 -1.63 10.45 30.24
N ALA A 486 -1.06 11.18 29.29
CA ALA A 486 -0.18 12.32 29.54
C ALA A 486 -0.89 13.44 30.31
N TRP A 487 -2.16 13.72 29.97
CA TRP A 487 -2.97 14.69 30.69
C TRP A 487 -3.17 14.30 32.16
N HIS A 488 -3.52 13.03 32.44
CA HIS A 488 -3.68 12.49 33.80
C HIS A 488 -2.38 12.25 34.58
N LYS A 489 -1.22 12.32 33.92
CA LYS A 489 0.09 12.26 34.58
C LYS A 489 0.56 13.65 34.98
N LYS A 490 0.15 14.69 34.24
CA LYS A 490 0.51 16.09 34.48
C LYS A 490 -0.46 16.80 35.45
N ASN A 491 -1.69 16.30 35.60
CA ASN A 491 -2.75 16.80 36.47
C ASN A 491 -3.31 15.64 37.28
#